data_AF-A0A9W7ZBL9-F1
#
_entry.id   AF-A0A9W7ZBL9-F1
#
_cell.length_a   1.000
_cell.length_b   1.000
_cell.length_c   1.000
_cell.angle_alpha   90.00
_cell.angle_beta   90.00
_cell.angle_gamma   90.00
#
_symmetry.space_group_name_H-M   'P 1'
#
loop_
_entity.id
_entity.type
_entity.pdbx_description
1 polymer ?
#
loop_
_entity_poly.entity_id
_entity_poly.type
_entity_poly.pdbx_seq_one_letter_code
_entity_poly.pdbx_strand_id
1 'polypeptide(L)'
;MAFGQRNINDAYLWTCEKDARVAQTAINNISASGFKDKVSVIVDSADTVLSEWDVNNKLDLIFMDANKSAYKRYYDIIMDRELLHSHGQIIVDNVLFHGKVHPHTSQTTQGKSGIAAKLHEFNKHVASDTRSSQVILPLFDGLMLISKA
;
A
#
# COMPACT_ATOMS: atom_id res chain seq x y z
N MET A 1 -2.68 -1.47 5.30
CA MET A 1 -1.29 -1.16 4.90
C MET A 1 -0.34 -1.78 5.92
N ALA A 2 0.78 -2.39 5.53
CA ALA A 2 1.71 -3.06 6.45
C ALA A 2 3.15 -2.60 6.23
N PHE A 3 3.89 -2.42 7.33
CA PHE A 3 5.27 -1.94 7.36
C PHE A 3 6.21 -3.00 7.95
N GLY A 4 7.49 -3.06 7.57
CA GLY A 4 8.40 -4.09 8.09
C GLY A 4 9.87 -3.66 8.17
N GLN A 5 10.63 -4.25 9.10
CA GLN A 5 12.10 -4.18 9.17
C GLN A 5 12.76 -5.57 8.95
N ARG A 6 13.96 -5.59 8.37
CA ARG A 6 14.60 -6.78 7.74
C ARG A 6 15.12 -7.89 8.66
N ASN A 7 15.12 -7.76 10.00
CA ASN A 7 15.60 -8.83 10.91
C ASN A 7 14.44 -9.65 11.48
N ILE A 8 14.40 -10.97 11.22
CA ILE A 8 13.29 -11.85 11.63
C ILE A 8 13.05 -11.87 13.16
N ASN A 9 14.09 -11.57 13.95
CA ASN A 9 13.99 -11.46 15.40
C ASN A 9 13.56 -10.08 15.91
N ASP A 10 13.75 -9.01 15.11
CA ASP A 10 13.50 -7.60 15.47
C ASP A 10 12.57 -6.87 14.49
N ALA A 11 11.78 -7.61 13.70
CA ALA A 11 10.85 -7.03 12.75
C ALA A 11 9.64 -6.43 13.51
N TYR A 12 9.40 -5.14 13.27
CA TYR A 12 8.21 -4.44 13.73
C TYR A 12 7.26 -4.18 12.57
N LEU A 13 5.99 -4.36 12.84
CA LEU A 13 4.88 -4.11 11.91
C LEU A 13 3.99 -3.01 12.47
N TRP A 14 3.81 -1.97 11.68
CA TRP A 14 2.71 -1.02 11.87
C TRP A 14 1.63 -1.31 10.84
N THR A 15 0.38 -1.29 11.25
CA THR A 15 -0.78 -1.37 10.36
C THR A 15 -1.77 -0.29 10.72
N CYS A 16 -2.49 0.24 9.74
CA CYS A 16 -3.52 1.25 9.95
C CYS A 16 -4.89 0.75 9.47
N GLU A 17 -5.92 0.96 10.29
CA GLU A 17 -7.32 0.66 9.97
C GLU A 17 -8.20 1.79 10.49
N LYS A 18 -9.06 2.35 9.62
CA LYS A 18 -9.89 3.51 9.95
C LYS A 18 -11.19 3.12 10.66
N ASP A 19 -11.73 1.92 10.42
CA ASP A 19 -12.91 1.43 11.14
C ASP A 19 -12.46 0.88 12.50
N ALA A 20 -12.79 1.63 13.57
CA ALA A 20 -12.40 1.28 14.93
C ALA A 20 -12.85 -0.13 15.36
N ARG A 21 -13.96 -0.65 14.84
CA ARG A 21 -14.45 -2.00 15.19
C ARG A 21 -13.60 -3.07 14.51
N VAL A 22 -13.25 -2.85 13.25
CA VAL A 22 -12.33 -3.76 12.51
C VAL A 22 -10.94 -3.69 13.15
N ALA A 23 -10.46 -2.49 13.46
CA ALA A 23 -9.19 -2.31 14.17
C ALA A 23 -9.17 -3.02 15.52
N GLN A 24 -10.26 -2.92 16.31
CA GLN A 24 -10.37 -3.62 17.59
C GLN A 24 -10.30 -5.15 17.42
N THR A 25 -10.91 -5.67 16.35
CA THR A 25 -10.84 -7.11 16.03
C THR A 25 -9.41 -7.52 15.71
N ALA A 26 -8.69 -6.72 14.92
CA ALA A 26 -7.27 -6.95 14.64
C ALA A 26 -6.43 -6.91 15.92
N ILE A 27 -6.63 -5.91 16.78
CA ILE A 27 -5.93 -5.77 18.07
C ILE A 27 -6.12 -7.00 18.95
N ASN A 28 -7.37 -7.50 19.06
CA ASN A 28 -7.68 -8.68 19.86
C ASN A 28 -6.97 -9.93 19.31
N ASN A 29 -7.00 -10.13 17.99
CA ASN A 29 -6.35 -11.27 17.33
C ASN A 29 -4.82 -11.21 17.45
N ILE A 30 -4.22 -10.03 17.30
CA ILE A 30 -2.79 -9.79 17.47
C ILE A 30 -2.36 -10.04 18.92
N SER A 31 -3.18 -9.61 19.88
CA SER A 31 -2.91 -9.83 21.30
C SER A 31 -2.89 -11.32 21.65
N ALA A 32 -3.73 -12.12 20.97
CA ALA A 32 -3.79 -13.57 21.14
C ALA A 32 -2.72 -14.35 20.33
N SER A 33 -2.05 -13.73 19.35
CA SER A 33 -1.13 -14.41 18.42
C SER A 33 0.32 -14.50 18.89
N GLY A 34 0.66 -13.92 20.05
CA GLY A 34 2.03 -13.84 20.56
C GLY A 34 2.88 -12.73 19.92
N PHE A 35 2.32 -11.94 19.00
CA PHE A 35 3.02 -10.87 18.28
C PHE A 35 2.68 -9.46 18.76
N LYS A 36 2.00 -9.32 19.91
CA LYS A 36 1.54 -8.03 20.45
C LYS A 36 2.64 -6.97 20.56
N ASP A 37 3.87 -7.39 20.88
CA ASP A 37 5.01 -6.50 21.10
C ASP A 37 5.72 -6.13 19.78
N LYS A 38 5.31 -6.76 18.67
CA LYS A 38 5.86 -6.55 17.32
C LYS A 38 4.88 -5.90 16.37
N VAL A 39 3.58 -5.93 16.65
CA VAL A 39 2.54 -5.41 15.75
C VAL A 39 1.74 -4.29 16.41
N SER A 40 1.87 -3.08 15.89
CA SER A 40 1.10 -1.91 16.30
C SER A 40 -0.05 -1.63 15.34
N VAL A 41 -1.26 -1.50 15.87
CA VAL A 41 -2.45 -1.10 15.09
C VAL A 41 -2.75 0.37 15.35
N ILE A 42 -2.68 1.19 14.31
CA ILE A 42 -3.00 2.62 14.34
C ILE A 42 -4.44 2.79 13.86
N VAL A 43 -5.32 3.33 14.70
CA VAL A 43 -6.73 3.53 14.37
C VAL A 43 -6.92 4.87 13.68
N ASP A 44 -6.51 4.95 12.41
CA ASP A 44 -6.63 6.15 11.58
C ASP A 44 -6.61 5.77 10.08
N SER A 45 -6.89 6.75 9.23
CA SER A 45 -6.75 6.63 7.79
C SER A 45 -5.28 6.53 7.38
N ALA A 46 -5.00 5.76 6.32
CA ALA A 46 -3.66 5.68 5.74
C ALA A 46 -3.12 7.05 5.32
N ASP A 47 -4.00 7.97 4.94
CA ASP A 47 -3.66 9.35 4.59
C ASP A 47 -3.05 10.12 5.77
N THR A 48 -3.70 10.08 6.92
CA THR A 48 -3.20 10.71 8.16
C THR A 48 -1.88 10.06 8.56
N VAL A 49 -1.85 8.73 8.64
CA VAL A 49 -0.67 7.97 9.06
C VAL A 49 0.53 8.27 8.19
N LEU A 50 0.38 8.23 6.86
CA LEU A 50 1.47 8.54 5.93
C LEU A 50 1.88 10.01 5.97
N SER A 51 0.99 10.95 6.30
CA SER A 51 1.31 12.38 6.37
C SER A 51 2.02 12.76 7.67
N GLU A 52 1.74 12.05 8.75
CA GLU A 52 2.27 12.32 10.10
C GLU A 52 3.44 11.41 10.46
N TRP A 53 3.71 10.36 9.65
CA TRP A 53 4.83 9.44 9.90
C TRP A 53 6.16 10.19 10.07
N ASP A 54 6.95 9.79 11.07
CA ASP A 54 8.28 10.35 11.30
C ASP A 54 9.22 9.96 10.16
N VAL A 55 9.68 10.96 9.40
CA VAL A 55 10.58 10.78 8.25
C VAL A 55 11.94 10.22 8.65
N ASN A 56 12.33 10.30 9.92
CA ASN A 56 13.56 9.69 10.42
C ASN A 56 13.38 8.18 10.67
N ASN A 57 12.15 7.69 10.80
CA ASN A 57 11.82 6.28 10.96
C ASN A 57 11.45 5.66 9.60
N LYS A 58 12.41 5.58 8.68
CA LYS A 58 12.17 5.02 7.34
C LYS A 58 11.82 3.54 7.37
N LEU A 59 11.05 3.11 6.37
CA LEU A 59 10.43 1.81 6.28
C LEU A 59 11.17 0.94 5.26
N ASP A 60 11.40 -0.34 5.58
CA ASP A 60 12.00 -1.29 4.62
C ASP A 60 10.93 -1.89 3.68
N LEU A 61 9.67 -1.91 4.10
CA LEU A 61 8.56 -2.44 3.32
C LEU A 61 7.30 -1.61 3.56
N ILE A 62 6.53 -1.35 2.51
CA ILE A 62 5.19 -0.74 2.57
C ILE A 62 4.24 -1.57 1.73
N PHE A 63 3.27 -2.24 2.35
CA PHE A 63 2.23 -3.00 1.66
C PHE A 63 0.93 -2.18 1.56
N MET A 64 0.54 -1.77 0.36
CA MET A 64 -0.65 -0.99 0.06
C MET A 64 -1.81 -1.91 -0.35
N ASP A 65 -2.67 -2.20 0.61
CA ASP A 65 -4.03 -2.67 0.38
C ASP A 65 -4.98 -1.82 1.23
N ALA A 66 -5.67 -0.89 0.58
CA ALA A 66 -6.47 0.15 1.23
C ALA A 66 -7.51 0.72 0.24
N ASN A 67 -7.86 2.00 0.41
CA ASN A 67 -8.70 2.71 -0.55
C ASN A 67 -7.97 2.90 -1.90
N LYS A 68 -8.28 2.03 -2.87
CA LYS A 68 -7.77 2.05 -4.25
C LYS A 68 -7.88 3.40 -4.94
N SER A 69 -8.90 4.20 -4.61
CA SER A 69 -9.06 5.56 -5.15
C SER A 69 -7.97 6.54 -4.72
N ALA A 70 -7.22 6.23 -3.65
CA ALA A 70 -6.21 7.09 -3.05
C ALA A 70 -4.78 6.56 -3.28
N TYR A 71 -4.59 5.44 -3.99
CA TYR A 71 -3.27 4.83 -4.19
C TYR A 71 -2.23 5.79 -4.76
N LYS A 72 -2.60 6.58 -5.78
CA LYS A 72 -1.71 7.61 -6.33
C LYS A 72 -1.23 8.59 -5.25
N ARG A 73 -2.16 9.08 -4.42
CA ARG A 73 -1.83 10.02 -3.35
C ARG A 73 -0.95 9.38 -2.27
N TYR A 74 -1.23 8.14 -1.87
CA TYR A 74 -0.38 7.42 -0.92
C TYR A 74 1.05 7.27 -1.45
N TYR A 75 1.18 6.84 -2.71
CA TYR A 75 2.47 6.71 -3.38
C TYR A 75 3.22 8.05 -3.43
N ASP A 76 2.54 9.14 -3.83
CA ASP A 76 3.14 10.48 -3.87
C ASP A 76 3.65 10.88 -2.48
N ILE A 77 2.86 10.71 -1.41
CA ILE A 77 3.28 11.02 -0.03
C ILE A 77 4.52 10.20 0.37
N ILE A 78 4.54 8.90 0.07
CA ILE A 78 5.65 8.00 0.40
C ILE A 78 6.95 8.47 -0.27
N MET A 79 6.87 8.80 -1.57
CA MET A 79 8.05 9.20 -2.35
C MET A 79 8.51 10.61 -2.01
N ASP A 80 7.58 11.56 -1.87
CA ASP A 80 7.88 12.98 -1.63
C ASP A 80 8.43 13.21 -0.21
N ARG A 81 7.93 12.47 0.79
CA ARG A 81 8.43 12.53 2.18
C ARG A 81 9.58 11.57 2.45
N GLU A 82 10.04 10.83 1.43
CA GLU A 82 11.10 9.83 1.53
C GLU A 82 10.91 8.78 2.65
N LEU A 83 9.69 8.27 2.80
CA LEU A 83 9.35 7.34 3.90
C LEU A 83 9.96 5.95 3.75
N LEU A 84 10.46 5.62 2.56
CA LEU A 84 11.05 4.31 2.24
C LEU A 84 12.59 4.37 2.26
N HIS A 85 13.21 3.34 2.84
CA HIS A 85 14.67 3.16 2.77
C HIS A 85 15.12 2.98 1.30
N SER A 86 16.39 3.27 1.00
CA SER A 86 16.99 3.07 -0.33
C SER A 86 16.85 1.63 -0.86
N HIS A 87 16.80 0.63 0.02
CA HIS A 87 16.62 -0.77 -0.32
C HIS A 87 15.22 -1.30 0.03
N GLY A 88 14.32 -0.38 0.40
CA GLY A 88 12.96 -0.73 0.75
C GLY A 88 12.10 -0.97 -0.47
N GLN A 89 10.95 -1.62 -0.26
CA GLN A 89 9.99 -1.93 -1.30
C GLN A 89 8.59 -1.44 -0.96
N ILE A 90 7.85 -1.00 -1.97
CA ILE A 90 6.40 -0.81 -1.89
C ILE A 90 5.76 -1.96 -2.66
N ILE A 91 4.79 -2.62 -2.04
CA ILE A 91 3.97 -3.66 -2.66
C ILE A 91 2.54 -3.14 -2.73
N VAL A 92 1.92 -3.14 -3.90
CA VAL A 92 0.56 -2.62 -4.09
C VAL A 92 -0.34 -3.72 -4.62
N ASP A 93 -1.45 -3.99 -3.91
CA ASP A 93 -2.37 -5.06 -4.25
C ASP A 93 -3.54 -4.61 -5.15
N ASN A 94 -4.02 -5.55 -5.96
CA ASN A 94 -5.11 -5.46 -6.93
C ASN A 94 -4.93 -4.40 -8.02
N VAL A 95 -3.70 -4.23 -8.53
CA VAL A 95 -3.41 -3.22 -9.55
C VAL A 95 -3.98 -3.57 -10.94
N LEU A 96 -4.40 -4.82 -11.19
CA LEU A 96 -5.04 -5.22 -12.44
C LEU A 96 -6.58 -5.20 -12.38
N PHE A 97 -7.17 -5.18 -11.17
CA PHE A 97 -8.61 -5.03 -10.92
C PHE A 97 -9.51 -5.90 -11.82
N HIS A 98 -9.25 -7.21 -11.82
CA HIS A 98 -9.88 -8.24 -12.64
C HIS A 98 -9.77 -7.96 -14.14
N GLY A 99 -8.64 -7.37 -14.56
CA GLY A 99 -8.40 -6.93 -15.93
C GLY A 99 -9.17 -5.67 -16.35
N LYS A 100 -9.98 -5.07 -15.46
CA LYS A 100 -10.80 -3.88 -15.77
C LYS A 100 -10.00 -2.60 -15.90
N VAL A 101 -8.72 -2.60 -15.49
CA VAL A 101 -7.81 -1.46 -15.74
C VAL A 101 -7.44 -1.30 -17.22
N HIS A 102 -7.71 -2.31 -18.06
CA HIS A 102 -7.45 -2.23 -19.48
C HIS A 102 -8.56 -1.41 -20.18
N PRO A 103 -8.22 -0.40 -20.99
CA PRO A 103 -9.23 0.45 -21.65
C PRO A 103 -10.22 -0.32 -22.53
N HIS A 104 -9.80 -1.45 -23.11
CA HIS A 104 -10.63 -2.25 -24.01
C HIS A 104 -11.57 -3.23 -23.28
N THR A 105 -11.27 -3.65 -22.04
CA THR A 105 -12.16 -4.54 -21.26
C THR A 105 -13.32 -3.78 -20.62
N SER A 106 -13.21 -2.45 -20.51
CA SER A 106 -14.20 -1.58 -19.85
C SER A 106 -15.35 -1.13 -20.76
N GLN A 107 -15.37 -1.49 -22.04
CA GLN A 107 -16.38 -0.99 -23.00
C GLN A 107 -17.79 -1.61 -22.80
N THR A 108 -17.92 -2.68 -22.00
CA THR A 108 -19.19 -3.41 -21.83
C THR A 108 -19.98 -3.03 -20.58
N THR A 109 -19.49 -2.11 -19.75
CA THR A 109 -20.23 -1.63 -18.57
C THR A 109 -20.37 -0.12 -18.62
N GLN A 110 -21.62 0.33 -18.76
CA GLN A 110 -22.00 1.72 -18.52
C GLN A 110 -21.48 2.14 -17.14
N GLY A 111 -20.57 3.11 -17.13
CA GLY A 111 -19.89 3.56 -15.92
C GLY A 111 -18.47 3.01 -15.86
N LYS A 112 -17.50 3.86 -16.22
CA LYS A 112 -16.15 3.74 -15.67
C LYS A 112 -16.33 3.53 -14.16
N SER A 113 -16.12 2.33 -13.64
CA SER A 113 -15.99 2.18 -12.19
C SER A 113 -14.86 3.13 -11.82
N GLY A 114 -15.16 4.21 -11.10
CA GLY A 114 -14.18 5.27 -10.86
C GLY A 114 -12.86 4.74 -10.28
N ILE A 115 -12.90 3.57 -9.66
CA ILE A 115 -11.76 2.82 -9.16
C ILE A 115 -10.87 2.29 -10.30
N ALA A 116 -11.42 1.66 -11.34
CA ALA A 116 -10.64 1.11 -12.46
C ALA A 116 -9.88 2.21 -13.21
N ALA A 117 -10.51 3.36 -13.44
CA ALA A 117 -9.88 4.53 -14.04
C ALA A 117 -8.74 5.08 -13.16
N LYS A 118 -8.98 5.21 -11.86
CA LYS A 118 -7.96 5.67 -10.90
C LYS A 118 -6.79 4.70 -10.77
N LEU A 119 -7.03 3.38 -10.82
CA LEU A 119 -5.97 2.37 -10.83
C LEU A 119 -5.18 2.39 -12.14
N HIS A 120 -5.84 2.62 -13.27
CA HIS A 120 -5.16 2.82 -14.54
C HIS A 120 -4.24 4.06 -14.50
N GLU A 121 -4.74 5.19 -13.99
CA GLU A 121 -3.96 6.41 -13.81
C GLU A 121 -2.80 6.19 -12.83
N PHE A 122 -3.04 5.50 -11.72
CA PHE A 122 -2.00 5.12 -10.76
C PHE A 122 -0.91 4.28 -11.41
N ASN A 123 -1.26 3.22 -12.13
CA ASN A 123 -0.29 2.35 -12.79
C ASN A 123 0.55 3.12 -13.81
N LYS A 124 -0.07 4.02 -14.59
CA LYS A 124 0.65 4.89 -15.53
C LYS A 124 1.57 5.87 -14.81
N HIS A 125 1.10 6.45 -13.70
CA HIS A 125 1.87 7.40 -12.90
C HIS A 125 3.16 6.77 -12.36
N VAL A 126 3.05 5.62 -11.69
CA VAL A 126 4.23 4.86 -11.21
C VAL A 126 5.11 4.44 -12.39
N ALA A 127 4.51 4.02 -13.51
CA ALA A 127 5.27 3.63 -14.69
C ALA A 127 6.14 4.77 -15.28
N SER A 128 5.72 6.01 -15.09
CA SER A 128 6.40 7.22 -15.59
C SER A 128 7.31 7.91 -14.57
N ASP A 129 7.28 7.50 -13.30
CA ASP A 129 8.06 8.14 -12.25
C ASP A 129 9.51 7.63 -12.28
N THR A 130 10.45 8.53 -12.58
CA THR A 130 11.87 8.21 -12.70
C THR A 130 12.56 7.91 -11.37
N ARG A 131 11.88 8.18 -10.24
CA ARG A 131 12.39 7.85 -8.89
C ARG A 131 12.18 6.38 -8.51
N SER A 132 11.48 5.61 -9.35
CA SER A 132 11.12 4.23 -9.06
C SER A 132 11.47 3.26 -10.18
N SER A 133 11.70 2.01 -9.80
CA SER A 133 11.67 0.84 -10.67
C SER A 133 10.53 -0.08 -10.22
N GLN A 134 9.75 -0.60 -11.16
CA GLN A 134 8.53 -1.34 -10.86
C GLN A 134 8.32 -2.54 -11.76
N VAL A 135 7.67 -3.56 -11.20
CA VAL A 135 7.18 -4.73 -11.93
C VAL A 135 5.76 -5.06 -11.48
N ILE A 136 4.89 -5.38 -12.43
CA ILE A 136 3.57 -5.95 -12.14
C ILE A 136 3.67 -7.46 -12.31
N LEU A 137 3.39 -8.19 -11.24
CA LEU A 137 3.27 -9.64 -11.24
C LEU A 137 1.80 -10.02 -11.48
N PRO A 138 1.49 -10.89 -12.45
CA PRO A 138 0.13 -11.37 -12.71
C PRO A 138 -0.29 -12.45 -11.69
N LEU A 139 -0.05 -12.18 -10.41
CA LEU A 139 -0.48 -13.00 -9.29
C LEU A 139 -1.73 -12.38 -8.66
N PHE A 140 -2.69 -13.22 -8.31
CA PHE A 140 -4.00 -12.79 -7.79
C PHE A 140 -4.66 -11.77 -8.72
N ASP A 141 -4.95 -10.57 -8.21
CA ASP A 141 -5.56 -9.48 -8.97
C ASP A 141 -4.56 -8.41 -9.43
N GLY A 142 -3.29 -8.82 -9.54
CA GLY A 142 -2.16 -7.97 -9.89
C GLY A 142 -1.47 -7.41 -8.65
N LEU A 143 -0.20 -7.79 -8.47
CA LEU A 143 0.69 -7.24 -7.45
C LEU A 143 1.75 -6.38 -8.12
N MET A 144 1.85 -5.10 -7.74
CA MET A 144 2.94 -4.24 -8.18
C MET A 144 4.03 -4.19 -7.12
N LEU A 145 5.26 -4.53 -7.48
CA LEU A 145 6.44 -4.29 -6.66
C LEU A 145 7.13 -3.03 -7.16
N ILE A 146 7.45 -2.12 -6.26
CA ILE A 146 8.11 -0.84 -6.54
C ILE A 146 9.33 -0.72 -5.63
N SER A 147 10.49 -0.39 -6.21
CA SER A 147 11.74 -0.08 -5.50
C SER A 147 12.18 1.34 -5.86
N LYS A 148 12.92 2.02 -4.99
CA LYS A 148 13.58 3.28 -5.36
C LYS A 148 14.65 3.02 -6.44
N ALA A 149 14.73 3.91 -7.42
CA ALA A 149 15.77 3.89 -8.46
C ALA A 149 17.09 4.49 -7.95
#